data_AF-A0A961MHH2-F1
#
_entry.id   AF-A0A961MHH2-F1
#
_cell.length_a   1.000
_cell.length_b   1.000
_cell.length_c   1.000
_cell.angle_alpha   90.00
_cell.angle_beta   90.00
_cell.angle_gamma   90.00
#
_symmetry.space_group_name_H-M   'P 1'
#
loop_
_entity.id
_entity.type
_entity.pdbx_description
1 polymer ?
#
loop_
_entity_poly.entity_id
_entity_poly.type
_entity_poly.pdbx_seq_one_letter_code
_entity_poly.pdbx_strand_id
1 'polypeptide(L)'
;QVVAPAPVLESDAREADVSRLIEETNTKLEGAENRRRFSAIAHLKAAVAATVADRLVRGERNGQASKEDEAAEAYRDDLNHAVQPRRPVVSGEAHTRRPALPQARPAPLMLVSEQRIDRADDEDAVVRPRRISATRHSARPDAEDAAPTGPISAEDARSFAEFAESLGSSGLSELLEAAAAYTSTIEGRPHFSPPQILRKVASVADEGDFSREESLRSFGQLLRQGKIAKIRRGQYAITEQSRFFEETRRAAN
;
A
#
# COMPACT_ATOMS: atom_id res chain seq x y z
N GLN A 1 24.09 35.57 14.81
CA GLN A 1 24.02 34.41 13.89
C GLN A 1 22.66 34.47 13.20
N VAL A 2 22.64 34.74 11.89
CA VAL A 2 21.41 34.79 11.10
C VAL A 2 21.27 33.43 10.44
N VAL A 3 20.23 32.68 10.81
CA VAL A 3 19.90 31.37 10.23
C VAL A 3 19.20 31.61 8.90
N ALA A 4 19.80 31.16 7.81
CA ALA A 4 19.18 31.15 6.49
C ALA A 4 18.11 30.03 6.43
N PRO A 5 16.90 30.30 5.90
CA PRO A 5 15.87 29.27 5.73
C PRO A 5 16.18 28.35 4.52
N ALA A 6 15.87 27.07 4.69
CA ALA A 6 16.10 25.95 3.76
C ALA A 6 15.14 25.94 2.54
N PRO A 7 15.38 25.12 1.49
CA PRO A 7 14.79 25.29 0.16
C PRO A 7 13.39 24.65 0.07
N VAL A 8 12.35 25.49 0.09
CA VAL A 8 10.94 25.05 -0.07
C VAL A 8 10.45 25.16 -1.53
N LEU A 9 11.28 25.68 -2.44
CA LEU A 9 10.84 26.06 -3.79
C LEU A 9 10.84 24.92 -4.83
N GLU A 10 11.47 23.78 -4.57
CA GLU A 10 11.60 22.70 -5.58
C GLU A 10 10.38 21.77 -5.65
N SER A 11 9.62 21.57 -4.57
CA SER A 11 8.42 20.73 -4.58
C SER A 11 7.30 21.39 -5.38
N ASP A 12 7.08 22.67 -5.13
CA ASP A 12 5.97 23.44 -5.70
C ASP A 12 6.18 23.66 -7.20
N ALA A 13 7.43 23.80 -7.63
CA ALA A 13 7.80 23.87 -9.05
C ALA A 13 7.52 22.54 -9.78
N ARG A 14 7.84 21.40 -9.16
CA ARG A 14 7.55 20.07 -9.75
C ARG A 14 6.04 19.80 -9.82
N GLU A 15 5.28 20.23 -8.82
CA GLU A 15 3.82 20.09 -8.82
C GLU A 15 3.15 20.97 -9.90
N ALA A 16 3.67 22.19 -10.12
CA ALA A 16 3.24 23.05 -11.21
C ALA A 16 3.55 22.46 -12.60
N ASP A 17 4.74 21.87 -12.78
CA ASP A 17 5.11 21.21 -14.05
C ASP A 17 4.26 19.97 -14.33
N VAL A 18 3.95 19.17 -13.31
CA VAL A 18 3.05 18.02 -13.42
C VAL A 18 1.63 18.47 -13.75
N SER A 19 1.15 19.54 -13.12
CA SER A 19 -0.18 20.10 -13.40
C SER A 19 -0.29 20.58 -14.84
N ARG A 20 0.73 21.29 -15.34
CA ARG A 20 0.81 21.72 -16.75
C ARG A 20 0.81 20.53 -17.71
N LEU A 21 1.57 19.47 -17.40
CA LEU A 21 1.60 18.26 -18.22
C LEU A 21 0.22 17.59 -18.27
N ILE A 22 -0.46 17.47 -17.14
CA ILE A 22 -1.81 16.89 -17.08
C ILE A 22 -2.80 17.73 -17.91
N GLU A 23 -2.78 19.05 -17.76
CA GLU A 23 -3.63 19.96 -18.55
C GLU A 23 -3.38 19.82 -20.05
N GLU A 24 -2.11 19.76 -20.47
CA GLU A 24 -1.77 19.60 -21.88
C GLU A 24 -2.25 18.24 -22.41
N THR A 25 -2.07 17.15 -21.64
CA THR A 25 -2.56 15.83 -22.05
C THR A 25 -4.08 15.78 -22.15
N ASN A 26 -4.82 16.39 -21.22
CA ASN A 26 -6.28 16.49 -21.28
C ASN A 26 -6.72 17.27 -22.52
N THR A 27 -6.07 18.39 -22.80
CA THR A 27 -6.34 19.20 -24.00
C THR A 27 -6.13 18.40 -25.29
N LYS A 28 -5.07 17.59 -25.37
CA LYS A 28 -4.81 16.72 -26.54
C LYS A 28 -5.81 15.57 -26.63
N LEU A 29 -6.22 14.97 -25.52
CA LEU A 29 -7.23 13.90 -25.49
C LEU A 29 -8.63 14.41 -25.83
N GLU A 30 -8.98 15.63 -25.42
CA GLU A 30 -10.25 16.29 -25.72
C GLU A 30 -10.37 16.78 -27.17
N GLY A 31 -9.34 16.62 -28.01
CA GLY A 31 -9.42 16.92 -29.43
C GLY A 31 -10.67 16.28 -30.08
N ALA A 32 -11.41 17.06 -30.88
CA ALA A 32 -12.64 16.58 -31.52
C ALA A 32 -12.41 15.35 -32.41
N GLU A 33 -11.22 15.22 -33.00
CA GLU A 33 -10.80 14.05 -33.76
C GLU A 33 -10.63 12.81 -32.87
N ASN A 34 -9.96 12.93 -31.72
CA ASN A 34 -9.77 11.84 -30.77
C ASN A 34 -11.11 11.36 -30.21
N ARG A 35 -12.01 12.28 -29.84
CA ARG A 35 -13.37 11.92 -29.41
C ARG A 35 -14.14 11.11 -30.47
N ARG A 36 -14.05 11.50 -31.74
CA ARG A 36 -14.66 10.76 -32.87
C ARG A 36 -14.02 9.39 -33.08
N ARG A 37 -12.69 9.28 -32.94
CA ARG A 37 -11.98 8.00 -33.03
C ARG A 37 -12.38 7.06 -31.88
N PHE A 38 -12.42 7.57 -30.64
CA PHE A 38 -12.82 6.78 -29.48
C PHE A 38 -14.29 6.34 -29.55
N SER A 39 -15.21 7.19 -30.01
CA SER A 39 -16.61 6.79 -30.18
C SER A 39 -16.76 5.71 -31.27
N ALA A 40 -16.07 5.84 -32.40
CA ALA A 40 -16.07 4.82 -33.44
C ALA A 40 -15.53 3.46 -32.94
N ILE A 41 -14.44 3.49 -32.18
CA ILE A 41 -13.88 2.28 -31.55
C ILE A 41 -14.85 1.69 -30.53
N ALA A 42 -15.52 2.52 -29.72
CA ALA A 42 -16.49 2.05 -28.75
C ALA A 42 -17.69 1.37 -29.43
N HIS A 43 -18.21 1.94 -30.52
CA HIS A 43 -19.26 1.31 -31.32
C HIS A 43 -18.80 -0.02 -31.93
N LEU A 44 -17.57 -0.09 -32.47
CA LEU A 44 -17.03 -1.32 -33.02
C LEU A 44 -16.85 -2.39 -31.92
N LYS A 45 -16.37 -2.00 -30.74
CA LYS A 45 -16.28 -2.89 -29.57
C LYS A 45 -17.64 -3.38 -29.12
N ALA A 46 -18.65 -2.52 -29.08
CA ALA A 46 -20.01 -2.89 -28.70
C ALA A 46 -20.63 -3.87 -29.71
N ALA A 47 -20.43 -3.64 -31.01
CA ALA A 47 -20.86 -4.55 -32.06
C ALA A 47 -20.17 -5.92 -31.94
N VAL A 48 -18.85 -5.93 -31.70
CA VAL A 48 -18.11 -7.19 -31.47
C VAL A 48 -18.61 -7.89 -30.20
N ALA A 49 -18.80 -7.17 -29.09
CA ALA A 49 -19.33 -7.75 -27.87
C ALA A 49 -20.73 -8.35 -28.07
N ALA A 50 -21.61 -7.67 -28.81
CA ALA A 50 -22.94 -8.18 -29.15
C ALA A 50 -22.86 -9.46 -30.00
N THR A 51 -21.97 -9.52 -31.01
CA THR A 51 -21.78 -10.74 -31.82
C THR A 51 -21.14 -11.89 -31.05
N VAL A 52 -20.25 -11.59 -30.10
CA VAL A 52 -19.68 -12.61 -29.20
C VAL A 52 -20.76 -13.15 -28.27
N ALA A 53 -21.60 -12.27 -27.70
CA ALA A 53 -22.73 -12.69 -26.87
C ALA A 53 -23.73 -13.55 -27.66
N ASP A 54 -24.08 -13.17 -28.90
CA ASP A 54 -24.94 -13.97 -29.77
C ASP A 54 -24.33 -15.34 -30.10
N ARG A 55 -23.01 -15.40 -30.34
CA ARG A 55 -22.28 -16.66 -30.55
C ARG A 55 -22.30 -17.55 -29.31
N LEU A 56 -22.07 -17.01 -28.12
CA LEU A 56 -22.10 -17.77 -26.87
C LEU A 56 -23.50 -18.35 -26.63
N VAL A 57 -24.55 -17.53 -26.75
CA VAL A 57 -25.95 -17.98 -26.60
C VAL A 57 -26.30 -19.04 -27.65
N ARG A 58 -25.78 -18.93 -28.88
CA ARG A 58 -25.99 -19.94 -29.93
C ARG A 58 -25.17 -21.23 -29.69
N GLY A 59 -23.97 -21.12 -29.14
CA GLY A 59 -23.13 -22.26 -28.74
C GLY A 59 -23.74 -23.05 -27.57
N GLU A 60 -24.27 -22.34 -26.57
CA GLU A 60 -25.00 -22.94 -25.43
C GLU A 60 -26.27 -23.67 -25.90
N ARG A 61 -27.00 -23.13 -26.88
CA ARG A 61 -28.19 -23.77 -27.47
C ARG A 61 -27.88 -25.02 -28.28
N ASN A 62 -26.70 -25.09 -28.89
CA ASN A 62 -26.29 -26.20 -29.77
C ASN A 62 -25.41 -27.26 -29.06
N GLY A 63 -25.00 -27.04 -27.82
CA GLY A 63 -24.32 -28.04 -26.97
C GLY A 63 -22.99 -28.57 -27.51
N GLN A 64 -22.44 -27.95 -28.56
CA GLN A 64 -21.20 -28.37 -29.22
C GLN A 64 -20.28 -27.16 -29.31
N ALA A 65 -19.40 -26.98 -28.33
CA ALA A 65 -18.17 -26.26 -28.58
C ALA A 65 -17.36 -27.11 -29.57
N SER A 66 -17.12 -26.58 -30.77
CA SER A 66 -16.28 -27.31 -31.72
C SER A 66 -14.84 -27.32 -31.19
N LYS A 67 -14.05 -28.35 -31.51
CA LYS A 67 -12.61 -28.40 -31.13
C LYS A 67 -11.84 -27.18 -31.65
N GLU A 68 -12.33 -26.56 -32.73
CA GLU A 68 -11.79 -25.33 -33.31
C GLU A 68 -12.08 -24.10 -32.44
N ASP A 69 -13.25 -24.05 -31.78
CA ASP A 69 -13.61 -22.98 -30.85
C ASP A 69 -12.75 -23.03 -29.58
N GLU A 70 -12.55 -24.23 -29.00
CA GLU A 70 -11.67 -24.44 -27.84
C GLU A 70 -10.22 -24.05 -28.15
N ALA A 71 -9.71 -24.44 -29.33
CA ALA A 71 -8.37 -24.05 -29.77
C ALA A 71 -8.25 -22.54 -29.99
N ALA A 72 -9.30 -21.90 -30.52
CA ALA A 72 -9.34 -20.46 -30.73
C ALA A 72 -9.42 -19.68 -29.41
N GLU A 73 -10.11 -20.20 -28.38
CA GLU A 73 -10.14 -19.63 -27.04
C GLU A 73 -8.77 -19.72 -26.35
N ALA A 74 -8.12 -20.90 -26.39
CA ALA A 74 -6.77 -21.06 -25.84
C ALA A 74 -5.75 -20.12 -26.51
N TYR A 75 -5.83 -19.95 -27.84
CA TYR A 75 -4.98 -19.03 -28.58
C TYR A 75 -5.24 -17.55 -28.22
N ARG A 76 -6.52 -17.16 -28.02
CA ARG A 76 -6.89 -15.81 -27.57
C ARG A 76 -6.36 -15.52 -26.17
N ASP A 77 -6.43 -16.49 -25.27
CA ASP A 77 -5.92 -16.36 -23.92
C ASP A 77 -4.40 -16.18 -23.91
N ASP A 78 -3.64 -16.92 -24.72
CA ASP A 78 -2.18 -16.75 -24.82
C ASP A 78 -1.81 -15.34 -25.35
N LEU A 79 -2.53 -14.85 -26.36
CA LEU A 79 -2.34 -13.48 -26.87
C LEU A 79 -2.67 -12.42 -25.81
N ASN A 80 -3.71 -12.62 -25.00
CA ASN A 80 -4.03 -11.73 -23.89
C ASN A 80 -2.90 -11.70 -22.85
N HIS A 81 -2.30 -12.86 -22.55
CA HIS A 81 -1.15 -12.97 -21.63
C HIS A 81 0.14 -12.36 -22.20
N ALA A 82 0.31 -12.35 -23.52
CA ALA A 82 1.47 -11.77 -24.19
C ALA A 82 1.40 -10.24 -24.32
N VAL A 83 0.20 -9.69 -24.60
CA VAL A 83 0.01 -8.25 -24.87
C VAL A 83 -0.24 -7.46 -23.58
N GLN A 84 -0.81 -8.06 -22.54
CA GLN A 84 -0.96 -7.36 -21.27
C GLN A 84 0.40 -7.24 -20.57
N PRO A 85 0.79 -6.03 -20.12
CA PRO A 85 2.00 -5.87 -19.33
C PRO A 85 1.86 -6.76 -18.08
N ARG A 86 2.70 -7.79 -18.02
CA ARG A 86 2.66 -8.78 -16.93
C ARG A 86 2.77 -8.06 -15.59
N ARG A 87 1.65 -7.93 -14.88
CA ARG A 87 1.70 -7.78 -13.43
C ARG A 87 2.15 -9.15 -12.92
N PRO A 88 3.34 -9.29 -12.30
CA PRO A 88 3.81 -10.58 -11.85
C PRO A 88 2.80 -11.13 -10.83
N VAL A 89 2.03 -12.12 -11.26
CA VAL A 89 1.28 -12.99 -10.37
C VAL A 89 2.34 -13.83 -9.65
N VAL A 90 2.45 -13.62 -8.35
CA VAL A 90 3.27 -14.46 -7.49
C VAL A 90 2.46 -15.74 -7.28
N SER A 91 2.43 -16.59 -8.29
CA SER A 91 2.04 -17.99 -8.10
C SER A 91 3.13 -18.61 -7.24
N GLY A 92 2.76 -19.05 -6.04
CA GLY A 92 3.65 -19.80 -5.17
C GLY A 92 4.24 -20.99 -5.92
N GLU A 93 5.50 -21.28 -5.61
CA GLU A 93 6.28 -22.43 -6.10
C GLU A 93 6.81 -22.32 -7.54
N ALA A 94 7.96 -21.66 -7.67
CA ALA A 94 9.19 -22.21 -8.26
C ALA A 94 10.18 -21.07 -8.48
N HIS A 95 11.13 -20.90 -7.57
CA HIS A 95 12.35 -20.18 -7.90
C HIS A 95 13.09 -21.01 -8.94
N THR A 96 13.06 -20.60 -10.21
CA THR A 96 14.01 -21.13 -11.20
C THR A 96 15.41 -20.77 -10.71
N ARG A 97 16.14 -21.80 -10.29
CA ARG A 97 17.51 -21.70 -9.82
C ARG A 97 18.33 -21.07 -10.94
N ARG A 98 18.90 -19.89 -10.70
CA ARG A 98 19.83 -19.23 -11.61
C ARG A 98 20.89 -20.27 -12.06
N PRO A 99 21.14 -20.45 -13.36
CA PRO A 99 22.20 -21.34 -13.83
C PRO A 99 23.52 -20.90 -13.19
N ALA A 100 24.18 -21.82 -12.48
CA ALA A 100 25.52 -21.58 -11.98
C ALA A 100 26.47 -21.50 -13.19
N LEU A 101 26.92 -20.29 -13.52
CA LEU A 101 28.04 -20.11 -14.42
C LEU A 101 29.28 -20.77 -13.78
N PRO A 102 30.06 -21.59 -14.51
CA PRO A 102 31.27 -22.19 -13.95
C PRO A 102 32.26 -21.08 -13.53
N GLN A 103 32.60 -21.04 -12.24
CA GLN A 103 33.41 -20.01 -11.56
C GLN A 103 34.92 -20.02 -11.92
N ALA A 104 35.32 -20.54 -13.07
CA ALA A 104 36.73 -20.83 -13.34
C ALA A 104 37.25 -20.31 -14.68
N ARG A 105 36.68 -19.24 -15.24
CA ARG A 105 37.37 -18.47 -16.28
C ARG A 105 37.83 -17.14 -15.68
N PRO A 106 39.14 -16.92 -15.49
CA PRO A 106 39.61 -15.60 -15.10
C PRO A 106 39.15 -14.58 -16.14
N ALA A 107 38.76 -13.40 -15.67
CA ALA A 107 38.38 -12.30 -16.55
C ALA A 107 39.51 -12.06 -17.57
N PRO A 108 39.18 -11.75 -18.83
CA PRO A 108 40.18 -11.66 -19.91
C PRO A 108 41.26 -10.59 -19.71
N LEU A 109 41.15 -9.72 -18.70
CA LEU A 109 42.16 -8.74 -18.33
C LEU A 109 42.42 -8.78 -16.81
N MET A 110 43.69 -8.93 -16.43
CA MET A 110 44.16 -8.92 -15.05
C MET A 110 44.87 -7.58 -14.79
N LEU A 111 44.43 -6.86 -13.75
CA LEU A 111 45.06 -5.60 -13.38
C LEU A 111 46.48 -5.86 -12.84
N VAL A 112 47.45 -5.15 -13.40
CA VAL A 112 48.82 -5.07 -12.85
C VAL A 112 48.79 -4.34 -11.51
N SER A 113 49.72 -4.67 -10.62
CA SER A 113 49.78 -4.11 -9.26
C SER A 113 49.77 -2.58 -9.22
N GLU A 114 50.33 -1.92 -10.23
CA GLU A 114 50.32 -0.44 -10.32
C GLU A 114 48.98 0.16 -10.76
N GLN A 115 48.06 -0.65 -11.28
CA GLN A 115 46.68 -0.24 -11.58
C GLN A 115 45.69 -0.60 -10.46
N ARG A 116 46.17 -1.23 -9.38
CA ARG A 116 45.33 -1.51 -8.21
C ARG A 116 45.17 -0.24 -7.39
N ILE A 117 43.93 0.22 -7.29
CA ILE A 117 43.55 1.24 -6.32
C ILE A 117 43.08 0.49 -5.08
N ASP A 118 43.94 0.38 -4.07
CA ASP A 118 43.55 -0.11 -2.76
C ASP A 118 42.69 0.98 -2.09
N ARG A 119 41.37 0.92 -2.29
CA ARG A 119 40.45 1.64 -1.41
C ARG A 119 40.39 0.85 -0.11
N ALA A 120 40.58 1.53 1.03
CA ALA A 120 40.26 0.94 2.31
C ALA A 120 38.81 0.44 2.25
N ASP A 121 38.54 -0.72 2.85
CA ASP A 121 37.19 -1.27 3.01
C ASP A 121 36.39 -0.37 3.97
N ASP A 122 36.09 0.86 3.54
CA ASP A 122 34.86 1.50 3.97
C ASP A 122 33.77 0.66 3.33
N GLU A 123 32.93 0.06 4.18
CA GLU A 123 31.72 -0.68 3.82
C GLU A 123 30.83 0.24 2.96
N ASP A 124 31.15 0.34 1.67
CA ASP A 124 30.36 0.97 0.63
C ASP A 124 29.12 0.10 0.48
N ALA A 125 28.14 0.36 1.34
CA ALA A 125 26.79 -0.13 1.20
C ALA A 125 26.27 0.39 -0.12
N VAL A 126 26.50 -0.38 -1.19
CA VAL A 126 26.02 -0.11 -2.54
C VAL A 126 24.54 0.23 -2.41
N VAL A 127 24.21 1.51 -2.58
CA VAL A 127 22.85 2.03 -2.43
C VAL A 127 22.04 1.48 -3.58
N ARG A 128 21.45 0.31 -3.37
CA ARG A 128 20.51 -0.30 -4.31
C ARG A 128 19.17 0.41 -4.14
N PRO A 129 18.61 1.05 -5.18
CA PRO A 129 17.28 1.62 -5.08
C PRO A 129 16.28 0.51 -4.75
N ARG A 130 15.71 0.56 -3.54
CA ARG A 130 14.62 -0.33 -3.14
C ARG A 130 13.35 0.11 -3.87
N ARG A 131 12.83 -0.74 -4.75
CA ARG A 131 11.49 -0.57 -5.33
C ARG A 131 10.46 -0.66 -4.20
N ILE A 132 9.83 0.47 -3.88
CA ILE A 132 8.61 0.52 -3.07
C ILE A 132 7.42 0.15 -3.96
N SER A 133 6.99 -1.11 -3.94
CA SER A 133 5.69 -1.47 -4.49
C SER A 133 4.60 -0.89 -3.59
N ALA A 134 3.69 -0.09 -4.15
CA ALA A 134 2.58 0.57 -3.45
C ALA A 134 1.53 -0.40 -2.86
N THR A 135 1.85 -1.67 -2.63
CA THR A 135 0.94 -2.64 -2.01
C THR A 135 1.72 -3.85 -1.50
N ARG A 136 2.21 -3.72 -0.27
CA ARG A 136 2.21 -4.71 0.82
C ARG A 136 3.17 -4.20 1.89
N HIS A 137 2.61 -3.64 2.97
CA HIS A 137 3.23 -3.66 4.29
C HIS A 137 3.30 -5.12 4.77
N SER A 138 4.07 -5.96 4.09
CA SER A 138 4.57 -7.21 4.66
C SER A 138 5.99 -6.92 5.11
N ALA A 139 6.10 -6.10 6.16
CA ALA A 139 7.19 -6.28 7.09
C ALA A 139 7.07 -7.73 7.56
N ARG A 140 8.15 -8.52 7.50
CA ARG A 140 8.27 -9.67 8.39
C ARG A 140 8.03 -9.11 9.79
N PRO A 141 6.93 -9.44 10.47
CA PRO A 141 6.89 -9.21 11.89
C PRO A 141 7.96 -10.14 12.45
N ASP A 142 8.78 -9.65 13.38
CA ASP A 142 9.38 -10.57 14.34
C ASP A 142 8.20 -11.41 14.88
N ALA A 143 8.31 -12.73 14.76
CA ALA A 143 7.19 -13.68 14.75
C ALA A 143 6.38 -13.74 16.06
N GLU A 144 6.66 -12.86 17.02
CA GLU A 144 6.07 -12.84 18.36
C GLU A 144 4.95 -11.81 18.53
N ASP A 145 4.73 -10.88 17.59
CA ASP A 145 3.71 -9.82 17.77
C ASP A 145 3.06 -9.36 16.46
N ALA A 146 2.70 -10.30 15.60
CA ALA A 146 1.92 -10.02 14.39
C ALA A 146 0.48 -9.66 14.79
N ALA A 147 0.18 -8.36 14.90
CA ALA A 147 -1.19 -7.88 15.06
C ALA A 147 -2.11 -8.48 13.98
N PRO A 148 -3.33 -8.91 14.32
CA PRO A 148 -4.25 -9.51 13.35
C PRO A 148 -4.46 -8.53 12.19
N THR A 149 -4.07 -8.98 10.99
CA THR A 149 -4.23 -8.22 9.76
C THR A 149 -5.67 -8.35 9.22
N GLY A 150 -6.52 -9.15 9.88
CA GLY A 150 -7.94 -9.29 9.56
C GLY A 150 -8.79 -8.05 9.93
N PRO A 151 -10.06 -8.03 9.48
CA PRO A 151 -11.06 -7.09 9.99
C PRO A 151 -11.22 -7.24 11.50
N ILE A 152 -11.56 -6.15 12.18
CA ILE A 152 -11.84 -6.14 13.63
C ILE A 152 -13.13 -6.96 13.86
N SER A 153 -13.17 -7.78 14.91
CA SER A 153 -14.41 -8.51 15.26
C SER A 153 -15.51 -7.51 15.57
N ALA A 154 -16.77 -7.85 15.25
CA ALA A 154 -17.91 -7.02 15.60
C ALA A 154 -18.02 -6.82 17.13
N GLU A 155 -17.58 -7.81 17.91
CA GLU A 155 -17.53 -7.73 19.37
C GLU A 155 -16.47 -6.72 19.84
N ASP A 156 -15.26 -6.78 19.28
CA ASP A 156 -14.16 -5.85 19.60
C ASP A 156 -14.51 -4.40 19.23
N ALA A 157 -15.22 -4.21 18.11
CA ALA A 157 -15.67 -2.89 17.67
C ALA A 157 -16.71 -2.31 18.62
N ARG A 158 -17.69 -3.13 19.06
CA ARG A 158 -18.70 -2.71 20.05
C ARG A 158 -18.08 -2.39 21.41
N SER A 159 -17.18 -3.25 21.90
CA SER A 159 -16.51 -3.03 23.19
C SER A 159 -15.67 -1.76 23.18
N PHE A 160 -14.98 -1.46 22.07
CA PHE A 160 -14.27 -0.20 21.93
C PHE A 160 -15.22 1.01 21.80
N ALA A 161 -16.36 0.89 21.13
CA ALA A 161 -17.36 1.96 21.03
C ALA A 161 -17.93 2.33 22.41
N GLU A 162 -18.39 1.33 23.18
CA GLU A 162 -18.88 1.52 24.55
C GLU A 162 -17.81 2.16 25.45
N PHE A 163 -16.56 1.74 25.27
CA PHE A 163 -15.43 2.29 25.99
C PHE A 163 -15.18 3.77 25.64
N ALA A 164 -15.17 4.12 24.36
CA ALA A 164 -14.98 5.50 23.89
C ALA A 164 -16.11 6.43 24.35
N GLU A 165 -17.36 5.95 24.36
CA GLU A 165 -18.53 6.66 24.89
C GLU A 165 -18.42 6.89 26.40
N SER A 166 -17.99 5.87 27.16
CA SER A 166 -17.82 5.99 28.62
C SER A 166 -16.78 7.06 29.02
N LEU A 167 -15.77 7.26 28.16
CA LEU A 167 -14.74 8.29 28.31
C LEU A 167 -15.16 9.66 27.75
N GLY A 168 -16.31 9.77 27.09
CA GLY A 168 -16.77 10.99 26.43
C GLY A 168 -15.87 11.45 25.28
N SER A 169 -15.15 10.53 24.64
CA SER A 169 -14.23 10.85 23.53
C SER A 169 -15.01 11.03 22.24
N SER A 170 -15.07 12.25 21.71
CA SER A 170 -15.81 12.54 20.46
C SER A 170 -14.90 13.09 19.37
N GLY A 171 -13.77 13.72 19.72
CA GLY A 171 -12.81 14.22 18.74
C GLY A 171 -11.88 13.11 18.21
N LEU A 172 -11.43 13.23 16.95
CA LEU A 172 -10.48 12.29 16.34
C LEU A 172 -9.23 12.05 17.19
N SER A 173 -8.61 13.11 17.71
CA SER A 173 -7.43 12.98 18.57
C SER A 173 -7.74 12.25 19.88
N GLU A 174 -8.96 12.41 20.40
CA GLU A 174 -9.41 11.79 21.64
C GLU A 174 -9.71 10.32 21.42
N LEU A 175 -10.38 9.98 20.32
CA LEU A 175 -10.66 8.61 19.89
C LEU A 175 -9.38 7.82 19.63
N LEU A 176 -8.37 8.44 18.99
CA LEU A 176 -7.06 7.81 18.78
C LEU A 176 -6.32 7.54 20.11
N GLU A 177 -6.42 8.47 21.06
CA GLU A 177 -5.85 8.33 22.39
C GLU A 177 -6.57 7.24 23.20
N ALA A 178 -7.90 7.23 23.17
CA ALA A 178 -8.74 6.20 23.79
C ALA A 178 -8.50 4.81 23.18
N ALA A 179 -8.36 4.71 21.86
CA ALA A 179 -8.05 3.45 21.17
C ALA A 179 -6.69 2.89 21.58
N ALA A 180 -5.68 3.76 21.72
CA ALA A 180 -4.36 3.37 22.24
C ALA A 180 -4.45 2.86 23.68
N ALA A 181 -5.23 3.55 24.52
CA ALA A 181 -5.39 3.22 25.93
C ALA A 181 -6.16 1.90 26.12
N TYR A 182 -7.26 1.71 25.38
CA TYR A 182 -8.04 0.48 25.32
C TYR A 182 -7.17 -0.72 24.91
N THR A 183 -6.36 -0.56 23.86
CA THR A 183 -5.47 -1.63 23.38
C THR A 183 -4.44 -2.02 24.44
N SER A 184 -3.91 -1.05 25.19
CA SER A 184 -2.92 -1.31 26.23
C SER A 184 -3.48 -1.97 27.48
N THR A 185 -4.71 -1.63 27.87
CA THR A 185 -5.27 -1.99 29.18
C THR A 185 -6.29 -3.11 29.10
N ILE A 186 -7.26 -2.99 28.20
CA ILE A 186 -8.37 -3.94 28.05
C ILE A 186 -7.94 -5.12 27.19
N GLU A 187 -7.25 -4.88 26.08
CA GLU A 187 -6.71 -5.99 25.26
C GLU A 187 -5.40 -6.57 25.83
N GLY A 188 -4.82 -5.92 26.83
CA GLY A 188 -3.55 -6.34 27.45
C GLY A 188 -2.34 -6.28 26.50
N ARG A 189 -2.42 -5.52 25.40
CA ARG A 189 -1.34 -5.40 24.40
C ARG A 189 -0.52 -4.13 24.67
N PRO A 190 0.67 -4.23 25.29
CA PRO A 190 1.45 -3.05 25.66
C PRO A 190 1.97 -2.26 24.45
N HIS A 191 1.95 -2.87 23.26
CA HIS A 191 2.40 -2.28 22.02
C HIS A 191 1.33 -2.42 20.93
N PHE A 192 1.21 -1.38 20.11
CA PHE A 192 0.28 -1.34 18.99
C PHE A 192 0.91 -0.71 17.75
N SER A 193 0.31 -0.95 16.59
CA SER A 193 0.71 -0.34 15.33
C SER A 193 -0.24 0.79 14.92
N PRO A 194 0.23 1.80 14.14
CA PRO A 194 -0.65 2.86 13.66
C PRO A 194 -1.84 2.33 12.84
N PRO A 195 -1.67 1.38 11.89
CA PRO A 195 -2.81 0.80 11.17
C PRO A 195 -3.83 0.10 12.07
N GLN A 196 -3.42 -0.48 13.20
CA GLN A 196 -4.34 -1.12 14.14
C GLN A 196 -5.24 -0.09 14.84
N ILE A 197 -4.64 0.98 15.38
CA ILE A 197 -5.38 2.05 16.06
C ILE A 197 -6.30 2.78 15.08
N LEU A 198 -5.81 3.08 13.87
CA LEU A 198 -6.60 3.72 12.83
C LEU A 198 -7.82 2.89 12.42
N ARG A 199 -7.67 1.57 12.31
CA ARG A 199 -8.81 0.69 12.00
C ARG A 199 -9.85 0.66 13.13
N LYS A 200 -9.41 0.68 14.40
CA LYS A 200 -10.32 0.74 15.55
C LYS A 200 -11.15 2.02 15.57
N VAL A 201 -10.51 3.16 15.35
CA VAL A 201 -11.24 4.44 15.24
C VAL A 201 -12.18 4.42 14.04
N ALA A 202 -11.75 3.91 12.89
CA ALA A 202 -12.59 3.80 11.70
C ALA A 202 -13.76 2.80 11.85
N SER A 203 -13.74 1.89 12.83
CA SER A 203 -14.87 0.98 13.10
C SER A 203 -15.97 1.59 13.98
N VAL A 204 -15.70 2.73 14.63
CA VAL A 204 -16.63 3.42 15.53
C VAL A 204 -17.09 4.75 14.95
N ALA A 205 -16.23 5.42 14.18
CA ALA A 205 -16.61 6.61 13.44
C ALA A 205 -17.55 6.27 12.27
N ASP A 206 -18.49 7.16 11.95
CA ASP A 206 -19.37 6.99 10.80
C ASP A 206 -18.57 7.14 9.49
N GLU A 207 -19.10 6.56 8.40
CA GLU A 207 -18.47 6.67 7.08
C GLU A 207 -18.37 8.14 6.64
N GLY A 208 -17.14 8.67 6.68
CA GLY A 208 -16.83 10.03 6.23
C GLY A 208 -16.47 11.02 7.33
N ASP A 209 -16.60 10.65 8.61
CA ASP A 209 -16.26 11.54 9.72
C ASP A 209 -14.78 11.97 9.71
N PHE A 210 -13.88 11.02 9.39
CA PHE A 210 -12.45 11.25 9.43
C PHE A 210 -11.76 10.68 8.20
N SER A 211 -10.98 11.52 7.52
CA SER A 211 -10.09 11.05 6.48
C SER A 211 -8.91 10.26 7.08
N ARG A 212 -8.41 9.28 6.33
CA ARG A 212 -7.18 8.55 6.70
C ARG A 212 -5.98 9.49 6.88
N GLU A 213 -5.90 10.54 6.07
CA GLU A 213 -4.81 11.52 6.16
C GLU A 213 -4.91 12.34 7.45
N GLU A 214 -6.11 12.79 7.79
CA GLU A 214 -6.38 13.53 9.02
C GLU A 214 -6.08 12.69 10.26
N SER A 215 -6.45 11.41 10.22
CA SER A 215 -6.16 10.46 11.29
C SER A 215 -4.66 10.25 11.49
N LEU A 216 -3.88 10.18 10.41
CA LEU A 216 -2.42 10.10 10.49
C LEU A 216 -1.78 11.39 11.00
N ARG A 217 -2.35 12.55 10.63
CA ARG A 217 -1.89 13.86 11.10
C ARG A 217 -2.12 14.02 12.61
N SER A 218 -3.32 13.65 13.09
CA SER A 218 -3.69 13.62 14.51
C SER A 218 -2.86 12.60 15.29
N PHE A 219 -2.59 11.42 14.73
CA PHE A 219 -1.67 10.46 15.33
C PHE A 219 -0.25 11.05 15.47
N GLY A 220 0.23 11.77 14.45
CA GLY A 220 1.50 12.50 14.52
C GLY A 220 1.50 13.62 15.56
N GLN A 221 0.37 14.27 15.81
CA GLN A 221 0.20 15.25 16.88
C GLN A 221 0.38 14.59 18.26
N LEU A 222 -0.25 13.44 18.48
CA LEU A 222 -0.13 12.67 19.73
C LEU A 222 1.31 12.22 20.02
N LEU A 223 2.07 11.90 18.97
CA LEU A 223 3.51 11.61 19.08
C LEU A 223 4.32 12.83 19.54
N ARG A 224 4.03 14.02 18.99
CA ARG A 224 4.72 15.26 19.37
C ARG A 224 4.36 15.72 20.78
N GLN A 225 3.11 15.48 21.19
CA GLN A 225 2.61 15.78 22.53
C GLN A 225 3.11 14.79 23.60
N GLY A 226 3.75 13.69 23.19
CA GLY A 226 4.29 12.69 24.11
C GLY A 226 3.26 11.73 24.71
N LYS A 227 1.97 11.86 24.35
CA LYS A 227 0.88 10.96 24.77
C LYS A 227 1.02 9.54 24.22
N ILE A 228 1.63 9.42 23.03
CA ILE A 228 2.03 8.16 22.43
C ILE A 228 3.54 8.21 22.17
N ALA A 229 4.25 7.16 22.56
CA ALA A 229 5.68 7.01 22.33
C ALA A 229 5.97 5.94 21.28
N LYS A 230 6.98 6.21 20.43
CA LYS A 230 7.51 5.21 19.50
C LYS A 230 8.54 4.35 20.24
N ILE A 231 8.25 3.06 20.39
CA ILE A 231 9.15 2.10 21.06
C ILE A 231 10.13 1.51 20.05
N ARG A 232 9.60 0.98 18.94
CA ARG A 232 10.38 0.43 17.82
C ARG A 232 9.71 0.79 16.50
N ARG A 233 10.33 0.40 15.37
CA ARG A 233 9.72 0.64 14.05
C ARG A 233 8.40 -0.12 13.94
N GLY A 234 7.29 0.60 13.90
CA GLY A 234 5.95 0.03 13.80
C GLY A 234 5.30 -0.34 15.15
N GLN A 235 6.01 -0.20 16.27
CA GLN A 235 5.51 -0.43 17.62
C GLN A 235 5.46 0.86 18.42
N TYR A 236 4.28 1.16 18.93
CA TYR A 236 3.96 2.35 19.69
C TYR A 236 3.30 1.94 21.00
N ALA A 237 3.47 2.77 22.02
CA ALA A 237 2.84 2.56 23.32
C ALA A 237 2.21 3.86 23.79
N ILE A 238 1.14 3.75 24.57
CA ILE A 238 0.57 4.87 25.30
C ILE A 238 1.48 5.23 26.48
N THR A 239 1.56 6.52 26.83
CA THR A 239 2.35 7.01 27.96
C THR A 239 1.45 7.53 29.08
N GLU A 240 2.04 7.74 30.25
CA GLU A 240 1.37 8.37 31.41
C GLU A 240 0.91 9.81 31.17
N GLN A 241 1.35 10.46 30.09
CA GLN A 241 0.90 11.80 29.70
C GLN A 241 -0.48 11.80 29.06
N SER A 242 -1.00 10.63 28.67
CA SER A 242 -2.36 10.51 28.21
C SER A 242 -3.33 10.62 29.39
N ARG A 243 -4.38 11.43 29.22
CA ARG A 243 -5.45 11.56 30.22
C ARG A 243 -6.15 10.22 30.47
N PHE A 244 -6.18 9.37 29.44
CA PHE A 244 -6.86 8.08 29.45
C PHE A 244 -6.00 6.95 30.04
N PHE A 245 -4.71 7.17 30.29
CA PHE A 245 -3.84 6.14 30.84
C PHE A 245 -4.26 5.69 32.25
N GLU A 246 -4.56 6.64 33.12
CA GLU A 246 -4.98 6.33 34.50
C GLU A 246 -6.46 5.93 34.57
N GLU A 247 -7.33 6.53 33.75
CA GLU A 247 -8.75 6.18 33.70
C GLU A 247 -8.97 4.73 33.23
N THR A 248 -8.20 4.29 32.24
CA THR A 248 -8.24 2.90 31.74
C THR A 248 -7.68 1.89 32.73
N ARG A 249 -6.60 2.24 33.43
CA ARG A 249 -6.05 1.40 34.50
C ARG A 249 -7.04 1.20 35.66
N ARG A 250 -7.92 2.18 35.91
CA ARG A 250 -9.02 2.04 36.88
C ARG A 250 -10.16 1.18 36.35
N ALA A 251 -10.51 1.31 35.07
CA ALA A 251 -11.57 0.52 34.44
C ALA A 251 -11.19 -0.97 34.26
N ALA A 252 -9.89 -1.29 34.23
CA ALA A 252 -9.38 -2.65 34.07
C ALA A 252 -9.23 -3.44 35.39
N ASN A 253 -9.32 -2.78 36.55
CA ASN A 253 -9.25 -3.40 37.89
C ASN A 253 -10.64 -3.57 38.51
#